data_AF-A0A818NMY6-F1
#
_entry.id   AF-A0A818NMY6-F1
#
_cell.length_a   1.000
_cell.length_b   1.000
_cell.length_c   1.000
_cell.angle_alpha   90.00
_cell.angle_beta   90.00
_cell.angle_gamma   90.00
#
_symmetry.space_group_name_H-M   'P 1'
#
loop_
_entity.id
_entity.type
_entity.pdbx_description
1 polymer ?
#
loop_
_entity_poly.entity_id
_entity_poly.type
_entity_poly.pdbx_seq_one_letter_code
_entity_poly.pdbx_strand_id
1 'polypeptide(L)'
;MASNESGTISIDYTNTYIPREVRFWILLPFNIISLACSLFQLYHLLTKRVLRIALNNHSIIAIIFAGLCSQLIDMPFFIIYLRLGYVWPQTSVAQLCVALIIRVLWHKHIRLRQPIRWRKHRKMVIQLLSVSIFTSSLSTPLLIFYLILYFGNLSVNIDPKVQYSLLYLLLFSILSLPFIMILSLPQEYWLSKWKRMFCNRRRRIQIAVAATIPSTRALRTDRHSTRIVPVKR
;
A
#
# COMPACT_ATOMS: atom_id res chain seq x y z
N MET A 1 41.95 35.41 -44.60
CA MET A 1 41.82 34.28 -43.65
C MET A 1 40.68 34.61 -42.70
N ALA A 2 39.50 34.09 -42.97
CA ALA A 2 38.31 34.29 -42.15
C ALA A 2 38.29 33.22 -41.06
N SER A 3 38.31 33.65 -39.80
CA SER A 3 38.16 32.80 -38.63
C SER A 3 36.69 32.37 -38.52
N ASN A 4 36.41 31.11 -38.83
CA ASN A 4 35.12 30.49 -38.57
C ASN A 4 34.89 30.41 -37.07
N GLU A 5 34.08 31.32 -36.53
CA GLU A 5 33.48 31.21 -35.22
C GLU A 5 32.52 30.02 -35.23
N SER A 6 33.05 28.86 -34.85
CA SER A 6 32.25 27.72 -34.42
C SER A 6 31.40 28.19 -33.24
N GLY A 7 30.14 28.56 -33.53
CA GLY A 7 29.11 28.82 -32.55
C GLY A 7 28.85 27.55 -31.76
N THR A 8 29.70 27.28 -30.78
CA THR A 8 29.45 26.31 -29.73
C THR A 8 28.24 26.81 -28.97
N ILE A 9 27.08 26.23 -29.28
CA ILE A 9 25.85 26.33 -28.50
C ILE A 9 26.23 25.86 -27.11
N SER A 10 26.55 26.81 -26.23
CA SER A 10 26.66 26.59 -24.80
C SER A 10 25.24 26.30 -24.34
N ILE A 11 24.85 25.03 -24.44
CA ILE A 11 23.64 24.52 -23.81
C ILE A 11 23.80 24.90 -22.36
N ASP A 12 23.04 25.91 -21.94
CA ASP A 12 23.11 26.46 -20.60
C ASP A 12 22.53 25.42 -19.64
N TYR A 13 23.40 24.51 -19.18
CA TYR A 13 23.05 23.41 -18.29
C TYR A 13 22.48 23.91 -16.96
N THR A 14 22.59 25.21 -16.66
CA THR A 14 21.93 25.84 -15.51
C THR A 14 20.40 25.78 -15.60
N ASN A 15 19.84 25.61 -16.81
CA ASN A 15 18.39 25.50 -17.03
C ASN A 15 17.83 24.07 -16.89
N THR A 16 18.67 23.08 -16.53
CA THR A 16 18.22 21.67 -16.35
C THR A 16 17.80 21.33 -14.92
N TYR A 17 17.90 22.29 -13.99
CA TYR A 17 17.46 22.09 -12.61
C TYR A 17 15.93 22.18 -12.52
N ILE A 18 15.27 21.08 -12.14
CA ILE A 18 13.81 21.11 -11.89
C ILE A 18 13.53 22.17 -10.82
N PRO A 19 12.70 23.19 -11.11
CA PRO A 19 12.31 24.18 -10.13
C PRO A 19 11.72 23.51 -8.89
N ARG A 20 12.05 24.02 -7.70
CA ARG A 20 11.54 23.50 -6.42
C ARG A 20 10.01 23.41 -6.41
N GLU A 21 9.36 24.39 -7.03
CA GLU A 21 7.90 24.43 -7.19
C GLU A 21 7.35 23.23 -7.97
N VAL A 22 7.99 22.86 -9.09
CA VAL A 22 7.53 21.73 -9.91
C VAL A 22 7.62 20.42 -9.12
N ARG A 23 8.69 20.23 -8.33
CA ARG A 23 8.83 19.05 -7.44
C ARG A 23 7.70 18.99 -6.41
N PHE A 24 7.38 20.13 -5.81
CA PHE A 24 6.29 20.26 -4.85
C PHE A 24 4.94 19.89 -5.48
N TRP A 25 4.60 20.48 -6.63
CA TRP A 25 3.33 20.25 -7.31
C TRP A 25 3.16 18.82 -7.82
N ILE A 26 4.25 18.15 -8.22
CA ILE A 26 4.19 16.74 -8.62
C ILE A 26 3.95 15.86 -7.39
N LEU A 27 4.65 16.08 -6.27
CA LEU A 27 4.53 15.23 -5.08
C LEU A 27 3.20 15.38 -4.34
N LEU A 28 2.65 16.59 -4.32
CA LEU A 28 1.42 16.92 -3.58
C LEU A 28 0.22 16.00 -3.90
N PRO A 29 -0.21 15.79 -5.16
CA PRO A 29 -1.37 14.95 -5.47
C PRO A 29 -1.14 13.48 -5.11
N PHE A 30 0.06 12.93 -5.33
CA PHE A 30 0.37 11.55 -4.94
C PHE A 30 0.27 11.37 -3.43
N ASN A 31 0.71 12.36 -2.66
CA ASN A 31 0.59 12.34 -1.20
C ASN A 31 -0.87 12.42 -0.74
N ILE A 32 -1.69 13.28 -1.36
CA ILE A 32 -3.13 13.37 -1.05
C ILE A 32 -3.82 12.04 -1.32
N ILE A 33 -3.53 11.40 -2.47
CA ILE A 33 -4.10 10.08 -2.82
C ILE A 33 -3.66 9.01 -1.82
N SER A 34 -2.36 8.98 -1.47
CA SER A 34 -1.82 8.03 -0.50
C SER A 34 -2.45 8.20 0.88
N LEU A 35 -2.58 9.44 1.35
CA LEU A 35 -3.19 9.77 2.63
C LEU A 35 -4.69 9.43 2.65
N ALA A 36 -5.43 9.76 1.60
CA ALA A 36 -6.84 9.40 1.47
C ALA A 36 -7.03 7.88 1.49
N CYS A 37 -6.14 7.12 0.84
CA CYS A 37 -6.15 5.67 0.85
C CYS A 37 -5.92 5.11 2.26
N SER A 38 -4.89 5.58 2.98
CA SER A 38 -4.60 5.19 4.36
C SER A 38 -5.76 5.51 5.32
N LEU A 39 -6.33 6.72 5.21
CA LEU A 39 -7.50 7.13 6.01
C LEU A 39 -8.72 6.27 5.72
N PHE A 40 -9.00 5.97 4.45
CA PHE A 40 -10.11 5.11 4.07
C PHE A 40 -9.94 3.69 4.64
N GLN A 41 -8.72 3.13 4.58
CA GLN A 41 -8.43 1.83 5.18
C GLN A 41 -8.64 1.84 6.69
N LEU A 42 -8.11 2.86 7.38
CA LEU A 42 -8.29 3.03 8.82
C LEU A 42 -9.77 3.15 9.19
N TYR A 43 -10.52 3.98 8.46
CA TYR A 43 -11.96 4.17 8.66
C TYR A 43 -12.74 2.86 8.46
N HIS A 44 -12.49 2.12 7.39
CA HIS A 44 -13.17 0.84 7.13
C HIS A 44 -12.86 -0.20 8.23
N LEU A 45 -11.63 -0.24 8.73
CA LEU A 45 -11.25 -1.13 9.85
C LEU A 45 -11.91 -0.73 11.17
N LEU A 46 -11.98 0.57 11.47
CA LEU A 46 -12.61 1.08 12.68
C LEU A 46 -14.13 0.90 12.66
N THR A 47 -14.77 1.04 11.50
CA THR A 47 -16.24 0.96 11.39
C THR A 47 -16.76 -0.47 11.57
N LYS A 48 -16.03 -1.50 11.12
CA LYS A 48 -16.46 -2.89 11.27
C LYS A 48 -16.26 -3.41 12.68
N ARG A 49 -17.33 -3.37 13.48
CA ARG A 49 -17.37 -3.86 14.88
C ARG A 49 -16.91 -5.30 15.05
N VAL A 50 -17.30 -6.20 14.15
CA VAL A 50 -16.88 -7.63 14.15
C VAL A 50 -15.37 -7.78 13.96
N LEU A 51 -14.76 -6.85 13.20
CA LEU A 51 -13.33 -6.83 12.97
C LEU A 51 -12.60 -6.33 14.24
N ARG A 52 -13.10 -5.28 14.91
CA ARG A 52 -12.46 -4.75 16.12
C ARG A 52 -12.30 -5.75 17.27
N ILE A 53 -13.22 -6.71 17.42
CA ILE A 53 -13.22 -7.64 18.57
C ILE A 53 -12.14 -8.72 18.45
N ALA A 54 -11.69 -9.04 17.24
CA ALA A 54 -10.60 -9.99 17.07
C ALA A 54 -9.27 -9.32 17.44
N LEU A 55 -8.56 -9.89 18.42
CA LEU A 55 -7.30 -9.37 18.98
C LEU A 55 -6.26 -8.99 17.92
N ASN A 56 -6.24 -9.71 16.79
CA ASN A 56 -5.35 -9.46 15.66
C ASN A 56 -5.60 -8.15 14.94
N ASN A 57 -6.83 -7.66 14.95
CA ASN A 57 -7.15 -6.47 14.18
C ASN A 57 -6.64 -5.21 14.90
N HIS A 58 -6.38 -5.27 16.21
CA HIS A 58 -5.74 -4.17 16.94
C HIS A 58 -4.31 -3.91 16.48
N SER A 59 -3.52 -4.95 16.16
CA SER A 59 -2.17 -4.71 15.63
C SER A 59 -2.24 -4.09 14.25
N ILE A 60 -3.10 -4.61 13.35
CA ILE A 60 -3.33 -4.02 12.01
C ILE A 60 -3.69 -2.54 12.13
N ILE A 61 -4.61 -2.19 13.03
CA ILE A 61 -5.01 -0.80 13.27
C ILE A 61 -3.81 0.03 13.76
N ALA A 62 -3.02 -0.47 14.72
CA ALA A 62 -1.84 0.24 15.22
C ALA A 62 -0.79 0.47 14.13
N ILE A 63 -0.61 -0.49 13.22
CA ILE A 63 0.34 -0.41 12.11
C ILE A 63 -0.12 0.63 11.08
N ILE A 64 -1.38 0.56 10.67
CA ILE A 64 -1.95 1.53 9.71
C ILE A 64 -1.93 2.94 10.32
N PHE A 65 -2.25 3.06 11.60
CA PHE A 65 -2.18 4.32 12.32
C PHE A 65 -0.75 4.87 12.38
N ALA A 66 0.24 4.03 12.69
CA ALA A 66 1.63 4.47 12.67
C ALA A 66 2.10 4.88 11.27
N GLY A 67 1.73 4.13 10.23
CA GLY A 67 2.01 4.52 8.84
C GLY A 67 1.37 5.85 8.47
N LEU A 68 0.15 6.11 8.92
CA LEU A 68 -0.54 7.39 8.74
C LEU A 68 0.18 8.52 9.49
N CYS A 69 0.61 8.29 10.73
CA CYS A 69 1.40 9.25 11.50
C CYS A 69 2.72 9.56 10.81
N SER A 70 3.43 8.53 10.31
CA SER A 70 4.65 8.72 9.53
C SER A 70 4.38 9.59 8.30
N GLN A 71 3.36 9.28 7.49
CA GLN A 71 2.97 10.11 6.33
C GLN A 71 2.64 11.56 6.72
N LEU A 72 1.90 11.76 7.81
CA LEU A 72 1.51 13.09 8.30
C LEU A 72 2.67 13.90 8.86
N ILE A 73 3.71 13.24 9.37
CA ILE A 73 4.88 13.92 9.95
C ILE A 73 5.94 14.15 8.88
N ASP A 74 6.25 13.12 8.09
CA ASP A 74 7.29 13.17 7.05
C ASP A 74 6.98 14.22 5.98
N MET A 75 5.71 14.41 5.62
CA MET A 75 5.34 15.36 4.56
C MET A 75 5.56 16.83 4.92
N PRO A 76 5.06 17.34 6.07
CA PRO A 76 5.39 18.69 6.52
C PRO A 76 6.89 18.92 6.65
N PHE A 77 7.63 17.95 7.20
CA PHE A 77 9.09 18.07 7.32
C PHE A 77 9.76 18.15 5.94
N PHE A 78 9.32 17.35 4.97
CA PHE A 78 9.82 17.41 3.61
C PHE A 78 9.50 18.75 2.91
N ILE A 79 8.30 19.30 3.13
CA ILE A 79 7.90 20.61 2.59
C ILE A 79 8.74 21.73 3.23
N ILE A 80 8.93 21.69 4.54
CA ILE A 80 9.76 22.64 5.28
C ILE A 80 11.21 22.54 4.79
N TYR A 81 11.71 21.34 4.54
CA TYR A 81 13.03 21.10 3.96
C TYR A 81 13.16 21.75 2.57
N LEU A 82 12.20 21.54 1.67
CA LEU A 82 12.21 22.16 0.35
C LEU A 82 12.21 23.69 0.40
N ARG A 83 11.55 24.27 1.41
CA ARG A 83 11.42 25.73 1.58
C ARG A 83 12.65 26.37 2.24
N LEU A 84 13.16 25.76 3.31
CA LEU A 84 14.24 26.33 4.14
C LEU A 84 15.63 25.83 3.74
N GLY A 85 15.73 24.73 3.00
CA GLY A 85 17.00 24.10 2.64
C GLY A 85 17.72 23.41 3.81
N TYR A 86 17.10 23.35 5.00
CA TYR A 86 17.71 22.77 6.19
C TYR A 86 17.22 21.34 6.43
N VAL A 87 18.15 20.38 6.45
CA VAL A 87 17.86 18.96 6.70
C VAL A 87 17.56 18.76 8.18
N TRP A 88 16.29 18.57 8.53
CA TRP A 88 15.96 18.02 9.84
C TRP A 88 16.22 16.51 9.84
N PRO A 89 16.86 15.94 10.88
CA PRO A 89 17.11 14.50 10.95
C PRO A 89 15.77 13.76 11.03
N GLN A 90 15.30 13.30 9.87
CA GLN A 90 14.04 12.60 9.66
C GLN A 90 14.01 11.20 10.29
N THR A 91 15.15 10.75 10.83
CA THR A 91 15.36 9.39 11.34
C THR A 91 14.57 9.07 12.60
N SER A 92 14.31 10.03 13.47
CA SER A 92 13.88 9.69 14.83
C SER A 92 12.42 9.23 14.91
N VAL A 93 11.49 9.88 14.20
CA VAL A 93 10.06 9.68 14.47
C VAL A 93 9.51 8.38 13.90
N ALA A 94 9.78 8.07 12.62
CA ALA A 94 9.32 6.81 12.02
C ALA A 94 9.93 5.59 12.71
N GLN A 95 11.22 5.66 13.06
CA GLN A 95 11.90 4.59 13.80
C GLN A 95 11.36 4.45 15.22
N LEU A 96 11.07 5.55 15.91
CA LEU A 96 10.39 5.54 17.21
C LEU A 96 9.00 4.93 17.12
N CYS A 97 8.22 5.23 16.09
CA CYS A 97 6.90 4.64 15.88
C CYS A 97 7.00 3.12 15.67
N VAL A 98 7.94 2.65 14.85
CA VAL A 98 8.18 1.22 14.66
C VAL A 98 8.66 0.56 15.95
N ALA A 99 9.60 1.17 16.66
CA ALA A 99 10.10 0.68 17.94
C ALA A 99 8.99 0.61 19.00
N LEU A 100 8.10 1.61 19.06
CA LEU A 100 6.93 1.62 19.94
C LEU A 100 5.94 0.51 19.57
N ILE A 101 5.67 0.29 18.28
CA ILE A 101 4.82 -0.83 17.86
C ILE A 101 5.44 -2.16 18.26
N ILE A 102 6.72 -2.37 17.98
CA ILE A 102 7.43 -3.60 18.37
C ILE A 102 7.35 -3.77 19.88
N ARG A 103 7.58 -2.70 20.66
CA ARG A 103 7.51 -2.75 22.12
C ARG A 103 6.11 -3.05 22.64
N VAL A 104 5.06 -2.48 22.04
CA VAL A 104 3.65 -2.75 22.41
C VAL A 104 3.28 -4.20 22.05
N LEU A 105 3.68 -4.68 20.87
CA LEU A 105 3.46 -6.07 20.46
C LEU A 105 4.21 -7.04 21.36
N TRP A 106 5.46 -6.74 21.69
CA TRP A 106 6.30 -7.54 22.57
C TRP A 106 5.75 -7.59 24.00
N HIS A 107 5.38 -6.44 24.55
CA HIS A 107 4.83 -6.33 25.91
C HIS A 107 3.51 -7.08 26.04
N LYS A 108 2.62 -6.93 25.05
CA LYS A 108 1.35 -7.65 25.01
C LYS A 108 1.54 -9.16 24.79
N HIS A 109 2.51 -9.54 23.97
CA HIS A 109 2.88 -10.94 23.76
C HIS A 109 3.41 -11.59 25.03
N ILE A 110 4.29 -10.90 25.76
CA ILE A 110 4.97 -11.48 26.93
C ILE A 110 4.08 -11.51 28.18
N ARG A 111 3.20 -10.52 28.36
CA ARG A 111 2.29 -10.48 29.52
C ARG A 111 1.17 -11.50 29.46
N LEU A 112 0.67 -11.83 28.27
CA LEU A 112 -0.58 -12.59 28.19
C LEU A 112 -0.41 -14.11 28.31
N ARG A 113 0.81 -14.68 28.18
CA ARG A 113 1.18 -16.12 28.36
C ARG A 113 0.18 -17.18 27.84
N GLN A 114 -0.84 -16.79 27.10
CA GLN A 114 -1.82 -17.70 26.56
C GLN A 114 -1.10 -18.54 25.50
N PRO A 115 -1.41 -19.84 25.40
CA PRO A 115 -0.95 -20.67 24.30
C PRO A 115 -1.63 -20.16 23.03
N ILE A 116 -1.11 -19.06 22.50
CA ILE A 116 -1.48 -18.49 21.23
C ILE A 116 -1.32 -19.63 20.23
N ARG A 117 -2.38 -19.93 19.47
CA ARG A 117 -2.30 -20.87 18.35
C ARG A 117 -1.42 -20.22 17.28
N TRP A 118 -0.11 -20.25 17.49
CA TRP A 118 0.95 -19.58 16.74
C TRP A 118 0.84 -19.85 15.24
N ARG A 119 0.37 -21.05 14.87
CA ARG A 119 0.11 -21.43 13.48
C ARG A 119 -0.78 -20.43 12.73
N LYS A 120 -1.72 -19.76 13.41
CA LYS A 120 -2.63 -18.79 12.78
C LYS A 120 -2.05 -17.37 12.72
N HIS A 121 -1.08 -17.01 13.55
CA HIS A 121 -0.52 -15.64 13.61
C HIS A 121 0.82 -15.48 12.87
N ARG A 122 1.55 -16.57 12.64
CA ARG A 122 2.85 -16.52 11.93
C ARG A 122 2.76 -15.81 10.57
N LYS A 123 1.73 -16.11 9.78
CA LYS A 123 1.56 -15.52 8.44
C LYS A 123 1.44 -14.00 8.48
N MET A 124 0.67 -13.47 9.42
CA MET A 124 0.45 -12.03 9.56
C MET A 124 1.68 -11.29 10.08
N VAL A 125 2.43 -11.89 11.02
CA VAL A 125 3.68 -11.31 11.52
C VAL A 125 4.77 -11.30 10.45
N ILE A 126 4.92 -12.40 9.69
CA ILE A 126 5.90 -12.46 8.58
C ILE A 126 5.58 -11.42 7.52
N GLN A 127 4.30 -11.28 7.18
CA GLN A 127 3.84 -10.29 6.22
C GLN A 127 4.15 -8.87 6.69
N LEU A 128 3.89 -8.56 7.96
CA LEU A 128 4.23 -7.26 8.55
C LEU A 128 5.73 -6.99 8.53
N LEU A 129 6.52 -7.99 8.90
CA LEU A 129 7.97 -7.91 8.91
C LEU A 129 8.49 -7.66 7.49
N SER A 130 7.91 -8.33 6.50
CA SER A 130 8.23 -8.13 5.08
C SER A 130 7.91 -6.70 4.62
N VAL A 131 6.76 -6.14 4.99
CA VAL A 131 6.43 -4.73 4.69
C VAL A 131 7.47 -3.81 5.30
N SER A 132 7.80 -4.00 6.58
CA SER A 132 8.72 -3.13 7.32
C SER A 132 10.13 -3.18 6.77
N ILE A 133 10.61 -4.38 6.41
CA ILE A 133 11.91 -4.56 5.75
C ILE A 133 11.89 -3.87 4.40
N PHE A 134 10.85 -4.07 3.58
CA PHE A 134 10.76 -3.49 2.26
C PHE A 134 10.76 -1.95 2.30
N THR A 135 9.95 -1.35 3.16
CA THR A 135 9.91 0.11 3.34
C THR A 135 11.23 0.66 3.86
N SER A 136 11.91 -0.09 4.75
CA SER A 136 13.23 0.28 5.24
C SER A 136 14.26 0.22 4.10
N SER A 137 14.30 -0.86 3.32
CA SER A 137 15.21 -1.03 2.20
C SER A 137 15.06 0.06 1.13
N LEU A 138 13.84 0.54 0.87
CA LEU A 138 13.62 1.67 -0.04
C LEU A 138 14.02 3.03 0.56
N SER A 139 13.91 3.19 1.88
CA SER A 139 14.19 4.46 2.57
C SER A 139 15.66 4.63 2.94
N THR A 140 16.37 3.54 3.22
CA THR A 140 17.81 3.53 3.57
C THR A 140 18.71 4.20 2.52
N PRO A 141 18.60 3.94 1.20
CA PRO A 141 19.46 4.60 0.22
C PRO A 141 19.25 6.11 0.17
N LEU A 142 18.00 6.59 0.32
CA LEU A 142 17.71 8.01 0.45
C LEU A 142 18.39 8.58 1.70
N LEU A 143 18.26 7.90 2.83
CA LEU A 143 18.88 8.32 4.08
C LEU A 143 20.40 8.43 3.95
N ILE A 144 21.06 7.40 3.45
CA ILE A 144 22.51 7.36 3.25
C ILE A 144 22.93 8.52 2.35
N PHE A 145 22.20 8.75 1.26
CA PHE A 145 22.48 9.86 0.36
C PHE A 145 22.36 11.22 1.06
N TYR A 146 21.29 11.46 1.83
CA TYR A 146 21.14 12.69 2.60
C TYR A 146 22.22 12.87 3.65
N LEU A 147 22.66 11.80 4.32
CA LEU A 147 23.77 11.85 5.28
C LEU A 147 25.09 12.22 4.58
N ILE A 148 25.36 11.65 3.40
CA ILE A 148 26.55 12.01 2.61
C ILE A 148 26.50 13.48 2.20
N LEU A 149 25.35 13.99 1.77
CA LEU A 149 25.22 15.42 1.46
C LEU A 149 25.44 16.30 2.68
N TYR A 150 24.87 15.90 3.82
CA TYR A 150 24.94 16.66 5.06
C TYR A 150 26.37 16.71 5.61
N PHE A 151 27.06 15.57 5.69
CA PHE A 151 28.42 15.50 6.23
C PHE A 151 29.51 15.86 5.22
N GLY A 152 29.28 15.58 3.93
CA GLY A 152 30.27 15.80 2.87
C GLY A 152 30.40 17.25 2.42
N ASN A 153 29.57 18.16 2.95
CA ASN A 153 29.49 19.57 2.55
C ASN A 153 29.35 19.75 1.02
N LEU A 154 28.82 18.73 0.34
CA LEU A 154 28.75 18.59 -1.11
C LEU A 154 27.51 19.31 -1.69
N SER A 155 27.08 20.39 -1.03
CA SER A 155 25.75 21.00 -1.23
C SER A 155 25.62 21.75 -2.56
N VAL A 156 26.74 22.08 -3.22
CA VAL A 156 26.73 23.09 -4.28
C VAL A 156 26.57 22.51 -5.70
N ASN A 157 26.97 21.26 -5.97
CA ASN A 157 27.00 20.72 -7.35
C ASN A 157 26.61 19.24 -7.45
N ILE A 158 25.40 18.90 -7.01
CA ILE A 158 24.85 17.56 -7.28
C ILE A 158 24.43 17.50 -8.75
N ASP A 159 24.93 16.50 -9.48
CA ASP A 159 24.50 16.21 -10.85
C ASP A 159 22.96 16.11 -10.91
N PRO A 160 22.28 16.88 -11.79
CA PRO A 160 20.84 16.83 -11.94
C PRO A 160 20.31 15.40 -12.12
N LYS A 161 21.05 14.52 -12.81
CA LYS A 161 20.67 13.11 -12.99
C LYS A 161 20.44 12.38 -11.67
N VAL A 162 21.33 12.58 -10.70
CA VAL A 162 21.23 11.98 -9.37
C VAL A 162 19.99 12.50 -8.64
N GLN A 163 19.68 13.79 -8.78
CA GLN A 163 18.46 14.38 -8.21
C GLN A 163 17.19 13.77 -8.79
N TYR A 164 17.12 13.55 -10.10
CA TYR A 164 15.98 12.86 -10.74
C TYR A 164 15.84 11.43 -10.22
N SER A 165 16.95 10.68 -10.09
CA SER A 165 16.92 9.31 -9.56
C SER A 165 16.40 9.25 -8.13
N LEU A 166 16.77 10.20 -7.28
CA LEU A 166 16.29 10.26 -5.89
C LEU A 166 14.82 10.65 -5.81
N LEU A 167 14.38 11.61 -6.62
CA LEU A 167 12.97 11.99 -6.71
C LEU A 167 12.12 10.80 -7.21
N TYR A 168 12.62 10.06 -8.20
CA TYR A 168 11.98 8.86 -8.69
C TYR A 168 11.90 7.77 -7.61
N LEU A 169 12.98 7.55 -6.86
CA LEU A 169 13.00 6.55 -5.78
C LEU A 169 12.04 6.92 -4.64
N LEU A 170 11.97 8.21 -4.29
CA LEU A 170 11.01 8.74 -3.33
C LEU A 170 9.57 8.54 -3.80
N LEU A 171 9.28 8.90 -5.06
CA LEU A 171 7.95 8.74 -5.66
C LEU A 171 7.55 7.26 -5.71
N PHE A 172 8.48 6.38 -6.10
CA PHE A 172 8.28 4.94 -6.12
C PHE A 172 7.98 4.39 -4.73
N SER A 173 8.68 4.86 -3.69
CA SER A 173 8.40 4.50 -2.30
C SER A 173 6.98 4.90 -1.89
N ILE A 174 6.58 6.16 -2.14
CA ILE A 174 5.23 6.67 -1.82
C ILE A 174 4.14 5.89 -2.57
N LEU A 175 4.36 5.62 -3.87
CA LEU A 175 3.41 4.94 -4.73
C LEU A 175 3.29 3.46 -4.37
N SER A 176 4.37 2.80 -3.94
CA SER A 176 4.38 1.37 -3.60
C SER A 176 3.68 1.04 -2.28
N LEU A 177 3.65 1.98 -1.31
CA LEU A 177 2.99 1.79 -0.01
C LEU A 177 1.54 1.25 -0.08
N PRO A 178 0.61 1.85 -0.85
CA PRO A 178 -0.75 1.32 -0.96
C PRO A 178 -0.78 -0.08 -1.57
N PHE A 179 0.09 -0.41 -2.51
CA PHE A 179 0.16 -1.77 -3.08
C PHE A 179 0.66 -2.77 -2.05
N ILE A 180 1.69 -2.42 -1.29
CA ILE A 180 2.22 -3.27 -0.22
C ILE A 180 1.17 -3.47 0.88
N MET A 181 0.34 -2.46 1.16
CA MET A 181 -0.80 -2.58 2.09
C MET A 181 -1.92 -3.47 1.55
N ILE A 182 -2.17 -3.46 0.24
CA ILE A 182 -3.16 -4.38 -0.36
C ILE A 182 -2.63 -5.81 -0.34
N LEU A 183 -1.37 -6.01 -0.72
CA LEU A 183 -0.66 -7.28 -0.59
C LEU A 183 -0.54 -7.72 0.87
N SER A 184 -0.58 -6.72 1.77
CA SER A 184 -0.73 -6.67 3.25
C SER A 184 -1.86 -7.48 3.87
N LEU A 185 -2.94 -7.61 3.11
CA LEU A 185 -4.15 -8.20 3.63
C LEU A 185 -4.04 -9.71 3.59
N PRO A 186 -4.52 -10.42 4.63
CA PRO A 186 -4.56 -11.87 4.61
C PRO A 186 -5.30 -12.31 3.35
N GLN A 187 -4.58 -13.03 2.49
CA GLN A 187 -5.00 -13.44 1.15
C GLN A 187 -6.42 -14.06 1.15
N GLU A 188 -6.76 -14.80 2.20
CA GLU A 188 -8.06 -15.43 2.42
C GLU A 188 -9.24 -14.44 2.51
N TYR A 189 -9.03 -13.26 3.09
CA TYR A 189 -10.09 -12.24 3.21
C TYR A 189 -10.47 -11.68 1.84
N TRP A 190 -9.47 -11.34 1.02
CA TRP A 190 -9.72 -10.78 -0.31
C TRP A 190 -10.23 -11.85 -1.28
N LEU A 191 -9.60 -13.04 -1.32
CA LEU A 191 -10.06 -14.13 -2.18
C LEU A 191 -11.48 -14.58 -1.86
N SER A 192 -11.88 -14.65 -0.59
CA SER A 192 -13.25 -15.05 -0.24
C SER A 192 -14.29 -13.99 -0.63
N LYS A 193 -13.93 -12.70 -0.56
CA LYS A 193 -14.81 -11.61 -1.01
C LYS A 193 -14.90 -11.56 -2.53
N TRP A 194 -13.77 -11.70 -3.22
CA TRP A 194 -13.72 -11.78 -4.69
C TRP A 194 -14.48 -12.98 -5.22
N LYS A 195 -14.26 -14.18 -4.65
CA LYS A 195 -15.05 -15.36 -4.99
C LYS A 195 -16.53 -15.12 -4.80
N ARG A 196 -16.96 -14.47 -3.71
CA ARG A 196 -18.37 -14.12 -3.51
C ARG A 196 -18.90 -13.16 -4.56
N MET A 197 -18.14 -12.12 -4.92
CA MET A 197 -18.54 -11.18 -5.97
C MET A 197 -18.67 -11.86 -7.34
N PHE A 198 -17.70 -12.67 -7.73
CA PHE A 198 -17.70 -13.38 -9.01
C PHE A 198 -18.73 -14.52 -9.07
N CYS A 199 -18.88 -15.31 -8.00
CA CYS A 199 -19.90 -16.36 -7.93
C CYS A 199 -21.33 -15.77 -7.95
N ASN A 200 -21.56 -14.65 -7.26
CA ASN A 200 -22.86 -13.96 -7.32
C ASN A 200 -23.16 -13.41 -8.71
N ARG A 201 -22.14 -12.92 -9.43
CA ARG A 201 -22.30 -12.47 -10.82
C ARG A 201 -22.63 -13.64 -11.75
N ARG A 202 -21.96 -14.80 -11.60
CA ARG A 202 -22.29 -16.03 -12.34
C ARG A 202 -23.72 -16.51 -12.07
N ARG A 203 -24.18 -16.51 -10.81
CA ARG A 203 -25.57 -16.87 -10.47
C ARG A 203 -26.59 -15.94 -11.13
N ARG A 204 -26.33 -14.63 -11.14
CA ARG A 204 -27.24 -13.66 -11.78
C ARG A 204 -27.35 -13.89 -13.29
N ILE A 205 -26.24 -14.20 -13.96
CA ILE A 205 -26.25 -14.52 -15.40
C ILE A 205 -27.01 -15.81 -15.65
N GLN A 206 -26.81 -16.86 -14.85
CA GLN A 206 -27.55 -18.12 -15.00
C GLN A 206 -29.06 -17.96 -14.79
N ILE A 207 -29.48 -17.15 -13.80
CA ILE A 207 -30.91 -16.88 -13.56
C ILE A 207 -31.50 -16.04 -14.70
N ALA A 208 -30.78 -15.02 -15.19
CA ALA A 208 -31.23 -14.21 -16.32
C ALA A 208 -31.38 -15.07 -17.58
N VAL A 209 -30.38 -15.89 -17.92
CA VAL A 209 -30.43 -16.80 -19.08
C VAL A 209 -31.57 -17.82 -18.94
N ALA A 210 -31.80 -18.37 -17.75
CA ALA A 210 -32.92 -19.28 -17.52
C ALA A 210 -34.30 -18.59 -17.63
N ALA A 211 -34.38 -17.29 -17.33
CA ALA A 211 -35.61 -16.51 -17.50
C ALA A 211 -35.86 -16.10 -18.96
N THR A 212 -34.80 -15.92 -19.76
CA THR A 212 -34.94 -15.55 -21.19
C THR A 212 -35.23 -16.75 -22.10
N ILE A 213 -34.93 -17.99 -21.67
CA ILE A 213 -35.30 -19.19 -22.43
C ILE A 213 -36.79 -19.42 -22.20
N PRO A 214 -37.66 -19.15 -23.21
CA PRO A 214 -39.08 -19.41 -23.08
C PRO A 214 -39.24 -20.90 -22.84
N SER A 215 -40.02 -21.26 -21.83
CA SER A 215 -40.37 -22.65 -21.55
C SER A 215 -41.11 -23.26 -22.75
N THR A 216 -40.36 -23.82 -23.70
CA THR A 216 -40.88 -24.67 -24.77
C THR A 216 -41.30 -26.06 -24.25
N ARG A 217 -41.36 -26.24 -22.93
CA ARG A 217 -41.75 -27.50 -22.26
C ARG A 217 -43.25 -27.70 -22.08
N ALA A 218 -44.11 -26.83 -22.61
CA ALA A 218 -45.56 -27.00 -22.55
C ALA A 218 -46.14 -28.01 -23.57
N LEU A 219 -45.30 -28.67 -24.38
CA LEU A 219 -45.73 -29.69 -25.36
C LEU A 219 -44.96 -31.00 -25.16
N ARG A 220 -45.10 -31.63 -23.99
CA ARG A 220 -44.88 -33.08 -23.87
C ARG A 220 -45.98 -33.70 -23.02
N THR A 221 -47.11 -33.80 -23.71
CA THR A 221 -48.21 -34.73 -23.50
C THR A 221 -47.77 -36.06 -22.90
N ASP A 222 -48.45 -36.39 -21.81
CA ASP A 222 -48.88 -37.73 -21.39
C ASP A 222 -48.20 -38.93 -22.06
N ARG A 223 -47.29 -39.57 -21.30
CA ARG A 223 -47.02 -41.00 -21.47
C ARG A 223 -47.14 -41.71 -20.14
N HIS A 224 -48.33 -42.26 -19.97
CA HIS A 224 -48.73 -43.39 -19.12
C HIS A 224 -47.78 -43.82 -17.98
N SER A 225 -48.25 -43.51 -16.78
CA SER A 225 -47.93 -44.18 -15.54
C SER A 225 -48.51 -45.61 -15.53
N THR A 226 -47.68 -46.63 -15.76
CA THR A 226 -47.96 -48.01 -15.35
C THR A 226 -47.28 -48.28 -14.01
N ARG A 227 -48.11 -48.23 -12.95
CA ARG A 227 -47.72 -48.48 -11.56
C ARG A 227 -47.75 -49.99 -11.32
N ILE A 228 -46.59 -50.64 -11.24
CA ILE A 228 -46.48 -52.06 -10.86
C ILE A 228 -46.42 -52.12 -9.32
N VAL A 229 -47.42 -52.77 -8.72
CA VAL A 229 -47.51 -53.03 -7.27
C VAL A 229 -46.70 -54.29 -6.94
N PRO A 230 -45.84 -54.27 -5.91
CA PRO A 230 -45.11 -55.47 -5.49
C PRO A 230 -46.02 -56.41 -4.67
N VAL A 231 -46.10 -57.66 -5.09
CA VAL A 231 -46.74 -58.77 -4.38
C VAL A 231 -45.83 -59.22 -3.23
N LYS A 232 -46.35 -59.23 -2.01
CA LYS A 232 -45.71 -59.83 -0.83
C LYS A 232 -45.83 -61.36 -0.91
N ARG A 233 -44.72 -62.06 -0.66
CA ARG A 233 -44.68 -63.47 -0.23
C ARG A 233 -44.12 -63.52 1.18
#